data_AF-A0A4R8HIA3-F1
#
_entry.id   AF-A0A4R8HIA3-F1
#
_cell.length_a   1.000
_cell.length_b   1.000
_cell.length_c   1.000
_cell.angle_alpha   90.00
_cell.angle_beta   90.00
_cell.angle_gamma   90.00
#
_symmetry.space_group_name_H-M   'P 1'
#
loop_
_entity.id
_entity.type
_entity.pdbx_description
1 polymer ?
#
loop_
_entity_poly.entity_id
_entity_poly.type
_entity_poly.pdbx_seq_one_letter_code
_entity_poly.pdbx_strand_id
1 'polypeptide(L)'
;MMKKLFILYLALVILALYTPSVFAETVKLDSQILEVYENELVKLASQEKFDNLFEVMQKLVKNALSTEEKIIKAEDINVMNFKYNSDSKIIIYYQLKQK
;
A
#
# COMPACT_ATOMS: atom_id res chain seq x y z
N MET A 1 -21.10 -8.11 47.65
CA MET A 1 -21.54 -8.60 46.33
C MET A 1 -20.89 -7.85 45.15
N MET A 2 -20.70 -6.53 45.22
CA MET A 2 -20.12 -5.71 44.12
C MET A 2 -18.65 -6.03 43.74
N LYS A 3 -17.78 -6.45 44.67
CA LYS A 3 -16.36 -6.71 44.37
C LYS A 3 -16.14 -7.88 43.38
N LYS A 4 -17.04 -8.88 43.40
CA LYS A 4 -16.96 -10.04 42.49
C LYS A 4 -17.33 -9.69 41.05
N LEU A 5 -18.27 -8.75 40.87
CA LEU A 5 -18.63 -8.22 39.56
C LEU A 5 -17.46 -7.47 38.93
N PHE A 6 -16.75 -6.66 39.71
CA PHE A 6 -15.62 -5.87 39.22
C PHE A 6 -14.48 -6.73 38.66
N ILE A 7 -14.18 -7.84 39.33
CA ILE A 7 -13.14 -8.79 38.88
C ILE A 7 -13.58 -9.50 37.59
N LEU A 8 -14.88 -9.80 37.45
CA LEU A 8 -15.43 -10.40 36.24
C LEU A 8 -15.32 -9.44 35.04
N TYR A 9 -15.64 -8.16 35.23
CA TYR A 9 -15.49 -7.15 34.19
C TYR A 9 -14.02 -6.94 33.80
N LEU A 10 -13.11 -6.91 34.79
CA LEU A 10 -11.68 -6.77 34.53
C LEU A 10 -11.12 -7.96 33.75
N ALA A 11 -11.55 -9.19 34.08
CA ALA A 11 -11.18 -10.39 33.33
C ALA A 11 -11.73 -10.36 31.89
N LEU A 12 -12.97 -9.89 31.70
CA LEU A 12 -13.58 -9.76 30.37
C LEU A 12 -12.80 -8.77 29.47
N VAL A 13 -12.34 -7.65 30.05
CA VAL A 13 -11.53 -6.65 29.33
C VAL A 13 -10.17 -7.24 28.94
N ILE A 14 -9.53 -8.00 29.83
CA ILE A 14 -8.25 -8.66 29.52
C ILE A 14 -8.44 -9.69 28.40
N LEU A 15 -9.51 -10.50 28.45
CA LEU A 15 -9.82 -11.45 27.37
C LEU A 15 -10.08 -10.77 26.02
N ALA A 16 -10.73 -9.61 26.01
CA ALA A 16 -10.94 -8.82 24.79
C ALA A 16 -9.63 -8.22 24.24
N LEU A 17 -8.67 -7.87 25.10
CA LEU A 17 -7.34 -7.39 24.70
C LEU A 17 -6.40 -8.52 24.24
N TYR A 18 -6.63 -9.75 24.73
CA TYR A 18 -5.87 -10.94 24.38
C TYR A 18 -6.38 -11.67 23.14
N THR A 19 -7.40 -11.14 22.43
CA THR A 19 -7.77 -11.70 21.12
C THR A 19 -6.53 -11.62 20.23
N PRO A 20 -5.98 -12.76 19.76
CA PRO A 20 -4.85 -12.73 18.88
C PRO A 20 -5.27 -11.95 17.63
N SER A 21 -4.51 -10.93 17.25
CA SER A 21 -4.64 -10.22 15.97
C SER A 21 -4.26 -11.11 14.77
N VAL A 22 -4.53 -12.41 14.86
CA VAL A 22 -4.11 -13.48 13.96
C VAL A 22 -4.97 -13.53 12.70
N PHE A 23 -5.99 -12.69 12.59
CA PHE A 23 -6.72 -12.44 11.35
C PHE A 23 -6.12 -11.31 10.51
N ALA A 24 -4.81 -11.10 10.55
CA ALA A 24 -4.11 -10.62 9.37
C ALA A 24 -3.98 -11.81 8.41
N GLU A 25 -5.11 -12.22 7.83
CA GLU A 25 -5.12 -13.03 6.62
C GLU A 25 -4.17 -12.33 5.66
N THR A 26 -2.98 -12.91 5.51
CA THR A 26 -1.99 -12.47 4.56
C THR A 26 -2.52 -12.95 3.24
N VAL A 27 -3.53 -12.24 2.72
CA VAL A 27 -3.92 -12.33 1.33
C VAL A 27 -2.62 -12.09 0.60
N LYS A 28 -2.04 -13.15 0.03
CA LYS A 28 -0.98 -13.05 -0.95
C LYS A 28 -1.61 -12.40 -2.16
N LEU A 29 -1.80 -11.10 -2.08
CA LEU A 29 -2.04 -10.24 -3.20
C LEU A 29 -0.81 -10.42 -4.07
N ASP A 30 -0.99 -10.88 -5.31
CA ASP A 30 0.06 -10.96 -6.34
C ASP A 30 0.52 -9.53 -6.66
N SER A 31 1.21 -8.92 -5.70
CA SER A 31 1.71 -7.56 -5.77
C SER A 31 3.07 -7.59 -6.45
N GLN A 32 3.20 -6.80 -7.49
CA GLN A 32 4.47 -6.51 -8.14
C GLN A 32 5.12 -5.31 -7.43
N ILE A 33 6.45 -5.23 -7.55
CA ILE A 33 7.25 -4.19 -6.91
C ILE A 33 7.95 -3.38 -8.00
N LEU A 34 7.87 -2.06 -7.89
CA LEU A 34 8.67 -1.13 -8.67
C LEU A 34 9.50 -0.25 -7.73
N GLU A 35 10.81 -0.21 -7.96
CA GLU A 35 11.70 0.74 -7.30
C GLU A 35 11.98 1.92 -8.23
N VAL A 36 11.76 3.13 -7.73
CA VAL A 36 12.07 4.39 -8.43
C VAL A 36 12.79 5.34 -7.50
N TYR A 37 13.62 6.21 -8.03
CA TYR A 37 14.24 7.27 -7.23
C TYR A 37 13.22 8.36 -6.90
N GLU A 38 13.31 8.92 -5.70
CA GLU A 38 12.42 9.99 -5.23
C GLU A 38 12.44 11.21 -6.15
N ASN A 39 13.60 11.53 -6.73
CA ASN A 39 13.74 12.65 -7.66
C ASN A 39 12.87 12.49 -8.93
N GLU A 40 12.64 11.26 -9.40
CA GLU A 40 11.76 10.99 -10.54
C GLU A 40 10.31 11.28 -10.18
N LEU A 41 9.88 10.89 -8.96
CA LEU A 41 8.54 11.21 -8.46
C LEU A 41 8.35 12.72 -8.33
N VAL A 42 9.30 13.43 -7.73
CA VAL A 42 9.24 14.89 -7.55
C VAL A 42 9.22 15.60 -8.91
N LYS A 43 10.07 15.16 -9.84
CA LYS A 43 10.14 15.72 -11.19
C LYS A 43 8.80 15.54 -11.91
N LEU A 44 8.25 14.32 -11.89
CA LEU A 44 6.98 14.01 -12.54
C LEU A 44 5.84 14.81 -11.92
N ALA A 45 5.75 14.84 -10.58
CA ALA A 45 4.74 15.59 -9.85
C ALA A 45 4.78 17.10 -10.18
N SER A 46 5.98 17.66 -10.32
CA SER A 46 6.18 19.08 -10.65
C SER A 46 5.84 19.41 -12.12
N GLN A 47 6.00 18.46 -13.03
CA GLN A 47 5.75 18.66 -14.46
C GLN A 47 4.27 18.59 -14.83
N GLU A 48 3.54 17.61 -14.29
CA GLU A 48 2.20 17.26 -14.77
C GLU A 48 1.06 17.73 -13.84
N LYS A 49 1.32 18.49 -12.77
CA LYS A 49 0.30 19.03 -11.84
C LYS A 49 -0.76 17.98 -11.46
N PHE A 50 -0.32 16.87 -10.89
CA PHE A 50 -1.24 15.82 -10.44
C PHE A 50 -2.06 16.28 -9.22
N ASP A 51 -3.30 15.82 -9.16
CA ASP A 51 -4.21 16.11 -8.04
C ASP A 51 -3.93 15.21 -6.83
N ASN A 52 -3.31 14.04 -7.04
CA ASN A 52 -2.95 13.13 -5.96
C ASN A 52 -1.66 12.34 -6.22
N LEU A 53 -1.01 11.90 -5.13
CA LEU A 53 0.23 11.12 -5.17
C LEU A 53 0.07 9.75 -5.84
N PHE A 54 -1.11 9.13 -5.73
CA PHE A 54 -1.39 7.82 -6.31
C PHE A 54 -1.37 7.85 -7.84
N GLU A 55 -1.85 8.92 -8.46
CA GLU A 55 -1.79 9.15 -9.91
C GLU A 55 -0.35 9.28 -10.39
N VAL A 56 0.49 10.00 -9.64
CA VAL A 56 1.93 10.09 -9.93
C VAL A 56 2.54 8.68 -9.91
N MET A 57 2.24 7.89 -8.89
CA MET A 57 2.75 6.51 -8.76
C MET A 57 2.22 5.59 -9.86
N GLN A 58 0.93 5.66 -10.21
CA GLN A 58 0.37 4.92 -11.34
C GLN A 58 1.07 5.28 -12.64
N LYS A 59 1.38 6.56 -12.85
CA LYS A 59 2.10 7.03 -14.05
C LYS A 59 3.55 6.54 -14.06
N LEU A 60 4.25 6.55 -12.93
CA LEU A 60 5.60 5.97 -12.81
C LEU A 60 5.58 4.47 -13.15
N VAL A 61 4.63 3.73 -12.61
CA VAL A 61 4.44 2.30 -12.92
C VAL A 61 4.12 2.09 -14.40
N LYS A 62 3.21 2.90 -14.96
CA LYS A 62 2.88 2.87 -16.38
C LYS A 62 4.12 3.10 -17.23
N ASN A 63 4.91 4.14 -16.95
CA ASN A 63 6.09 4.49 -17.71
C ASN A 63 7.16 3.39 -17.64
N ALA A 64 7.32 2.74 -16.49
CA ALA A 64 8.26 1.64 -16.31
C ALA A 64 7.84 0.35 -17.04
N LEU A 65 6.53 0.10 -17.15
CA LEU A 65 5.98 -1.11 -17.79
C LEU A 65 5.66 -0.94 -19.27
N SER A 66 5.48 0.30 -19.73
CA SER A 66 5.15 0.58 -21.12
C SER A 66 6.39 0.42 -21.98
N THR A 67 6.54 -0.75 -22.59
CA THR A 67 7.51 -1.00 -23.67
C THR A 67 6.87 -0.73 -25.03
N GLU A 68 7.67 -0.65 -26.08
CA GLU A 68 7.17 -0.44 -27.46
C GLU A 68 6.10 -1.47 -27.88
N GLU A 69 6.11 -2.67 -27.28
CA GLU A 69 5.19 -3.76 -27.57
C GLU A 69 3.98 -3.86 -26.64
N LYS A 70 3.99 -3.18 -25.47
CA LYS A 70 2.94 -3.33 -24.45
C LYS A 70 2.52 -2.00 -23.86
N ILE A 71 1.38 -1.49 -24.32
CA ILE A 71 0.76 -0.27 -23.78
C ILE A 71 -0.11 -0.65 -22.58
N ILE A 72 0.30 -0.23 -21.38
CA ILE A 72 -0.51 -0.37 -20.16
C ILE A 72 -1.27 0.93 -19.90
N LYS A 73 -2.58 0.84 -19.61
CA LYS A 73 -3.36 2.02 -19.20
C LYS A 73 -3.18 2.28 -17.72
N ALA A 74 -3.24 3.55 -17.32
CA ALA A 74 -3.11 3.91 -15.91
C ALA A 74 -4.26 3.31 -15.07
N GLU A 75 -5.46 3.20 -15.64
CA GLU A 75 -6.65 2.61 -14.98
C GLU A 75 -6.47 1.13 -14.61
N ASP A 76 -5.61 0.42 -15.33
CA ASP A 76 -5.33 -1.01 -15.13
C ASP A 76 -4.33 -1.23 -13.98
N ILE A 77 -3.70 -0.17 -13.46
CA ILE A 77 -2.70 -0.22 -12.39
C ILE A 77 -3.38 0.15 -11.08
N ASN A 78 -3.42 -0.81 -10.15
CA ASN A 78 -3.84 -0.59 -8.77
C ASN A 78 -2.60 -0.44 -7.88
N VAL A 79 -2.31 0.76 -7.41
CA VAL A 79 -1.24 0.99 -6.43
C VAL A 79 -1.79 0.65 -5.04
N MET A 80 -1.22 -0.39 -4.43
CA MET A 80 -1.69 -0.89 -3.15
C MET A 80 -1.03 -0.19 -1.96
N ASN A 81 0.29 0.05 -2.07
CA ASN A 81 1.09 0.64 -1.01
C ASN A 81 2.39 1.20 -1.59
N PHE A 82 3.08 2.05 -0.83
CA PHE A 82 4.43 2.47 -1.13
C PHE A 82 5.26 2.60 0.14
N LYS A 83 6.58 2.47 0.02
CA LYS A 83 7.53 2.68 1.11
C LYS A 83 8.70 3.52 0.63
N TYR A 84 9.21 4.38 1.51
CA TYR A 84 10.47 5.07 1.30
C TYR A 84 11.59 4.26 1.95
N ASN A 85 12.74 4.15 1.27
CA ASN A 85 13.95 3.56 1.84
C ASN A 85 15.01 4.64 2.15
N SER A 86 16.08 4.26 2.83
CA SER A 86 17.19 5.15 3.20
C SER A 86 18.00 5.68 2.00
N ASP A 87 17.86 5.06 0.83
CA ASP A 87 18.64 5.37 -0.37
C ASP A 87 17.90 6.35 -1.29
N SER A 88 16.92 7.09 -0.76
CA SER A 88 16.05 8.01 -1.52
C SER A 88 15.30 7.29 -2.65
N LYS A 89 14.93 6.03 -2.43
CA LYS A 89 14.07 5.26 -3.33
C LYS A 89 12.67 5.11 -2.75
N ILE A 90 11.72 5.05 -3.66
CA ILE A 90 10.33 4.74 -3.40
C ILE A 90 10.06 3.35 -3.96
N ILE A 91 9.61 2.46 -3.09
CA ILE A 91 9.20 1.10 -3.40
C ILE A 91 7.69 1.11 -3.55
N ILE A 92 7.19 0.94 -4.76
CA ILE A 92 5.75 0.95 -5.09
C ILE A 92 5.28 -0.49 -5.22
N TYR A 93 4.29 -0.86 -4.40
CA TYR A 93 3.60 -2.14 -4.47
C TYR A 93 2.33 -1.96 -5.29
N TYR A 94 2.22 -2.64 -6.43
CA TYR A 94 1.11 -2.48 -7.35
C TYR A 94 0.59 -3.81 -7.87
N GLN A 95 -0.62 -3.78 -8.43
CA GLN A 95 -1.24 -4.88 -9.13
C GLN A 95 -1.75 -4.43 -10.48
N LEU A 96 -1.65 -5.32 -11.46
CA LEU A 96 -2.35 -5.14 -12.72
C LEU A 96 -3.72 -5.80 -12.58
N LYS A 97 -4.78 -5.05 -12.88
CA LYS A 97 -6.12 -5.63 -12.99
C LYS A 97 -6.11 -6.63 -14.14
N GLN A 98 -6.35 -7.91 -13.83
CA GLN A 98 -6.54 -8.91 -14.88
C GLN A 98 -7.85 -8.59 -15.61
N LYS A 99 -7.79 -8.64 -16.94
CA LYS A 99 -8.92 -8.36 -17.83
C LYS A 99 -9.82 -9.59 -17.96
#